data_AF-A0A845Y6V5-F1
#
_entry.id   AF-A0A845Y6V5-F1
#
_cell.length_a   1.000
_cell.length_b   1.000
_cell.length_c   1.000
_cell.angle_alpha   90.00
_cell.angle_beta   90.00
_cell.angle_gamma   90.00
#
_symmetry.space_group_name_H-M   'P 1'
#
loop_
_entity.id
_entity.type
_entity.pdbx_description
1 polymer ?
#
loop_
_entity_poly.entity_id
_entity_poly.type
_entity_poly.pdbx_seq_one_letter_code
_entity_poly.pdbx_strand_id
1 'polypeptide(L)'
;MPLLCRFRKNKFVAIGMGKVTQKALIEFDFVDTKEAAELLKCHRNTINRQRQQWVKGIHFVSFGGRCLYNRLLLLNLVQCSGEVNSEEHQRAIAFYLANRLDNQPLPRRKR
;
A
#
# COMPACT_ATOMS: atom_id res chain seq x y z
N MET A 1 -5.86 -17.52 18.71
CA MET A 1 -5.62 -18.35 17.51
C MET A 1 -5.12 -17.46 16.36
N PRO A 2 -3.81 -17.17 16.23
CA PRO A 2 -3.33 -16.38 15.10
C PRO A 2 -3.07 -17.32 13.91
N LEU A 3 -3.89 -17.21 12.86
CA LEU A 3 -3.62 -17.84 11.57
C LEU A 3 -2.54 -17.02 10.85
N LEU A 4 -1.27 -17.28 11.20
CA LEU A 4 -0.13 -16.94 10.36
C LEU A 4 -0.28 -17.69 9.03
N CYS A 5 -0.78 -17.00 8.00
CA CYS A 5 -0.55 -17.43 6.63
C CYS A 5 0.97 -17.44 6.44
N ARG A 6 1.56 -18.64 6.40
CA ARG A 6 2.99 -18.86 6.14
C ARG A 6 3.39 -18.10 4.89
N PHE A 7 4.07 -16.99 5.09
CA PHE A 7 4.69 -16.17 4.06
C PHE A 7 5.77 -17.01 3.38
N ARG A 8 5.44 -17.66 2.26
CA ARG A 8 6.40 -18.40 1.45
C ARG A 8 7.32 -17.38 0.79
N LYS A 9 8.53 -17.22 1.35
CA LYS A 9 9.64 -16.51 0.70
C LYS A 9 9.91 -17.20 -0.64
N ASN A 10 9.45 -16.63 -1.75
CA ASN A 10 9.83 -17.13 -3.06
C ASN A 10 9.83 -16.02 -4.13
N LYS A 11 11.05 -15.79 -4.64
CA LYS A 11 11.49 -15.12 -5.87
C LYS A 11 10.51 -14.10 -6.47
N PHE A 12 10.87 -12.82 -6.30
CA PHE A 12 10.38 -11.72 -7.11
C PHE A 12 10.70 -11.99 -8.60
N VAL A 13 9.66 -12.14 -9.41
CA VAL A 13 9.77 -12.07 -10.86
C VAL A 13 9.52 -10.62 -11.24
N ALA A 14 10.57 -9.95 -11.71
CA ALA A 14 10.48 -8.63 -12.30
C ALA A 14 9.73 -8.73 -13.63
N ILE A 15 8.63 -7.99 -13.75
CA ILE A 15 7.98 -7.69 -15.04
C ILE A 15 8.19 -6.20 -15.29
N GLY A 16 8.56 -5.89 -16.53
CA GLY A 16 9.40 -4.78 -16.91
C GLY A 16 8.72 -3.42 -17.16
N MET A 17 9.60 -2.43 -17.07
CA MET A 17 9.75 -1.24 -17.93
C MET A 17 8.72 -0.10 -17.83
N GLY A 18 9.12 0.94 -17.09
CA GLY A 18 8.80 2.34 -17.39
C GLY A 18 10.02 3.20 -17.01
N LYS A 19 10.55 3.98 -17.96
CA LYS A 19 11.66 4.91 -17.73
C LYS A 19 11.17 6.03 -16.79
N VAL A 20 11.72 6.13 -15.58
CA VAL A 20 11.35 7.21 -14.64
C VAL A 20 12.54 8.16 -14.49
N THR A 21 12.42 9.30 -15.17
CA THR A 21 13.22 10.51 -15.00
C THR A 21 13.18 10.99 -13.55
N GLN A 22 14.29 11.55 -13.06
CA GLN A 22 14.61 11.85 -11.65
C GLN A 22 13.78 12.97 -10.98
N LYS A 23 12.45 12.84 -10.98
CA LYS A 23 11.57 13.61 -10.10
C LYS A 23 10.50 12.64 -9.62
N ALA A 24 10.74 12.02 -8.47
CA ALA A 24 9.85 11.02 -7.90
C ALA A 24 8.49 11.67 -7.53
N LEU A 25 7.63 11.86 -8.53
CA LEU A 25 6.20 11.79 -8.31
C LEU A 25 5.96 10.38 -7.80
N ILE A 26 5.72 10.25 -6.51
CA ILE A 26 5.19 9.01 -5.95
C ILE A 26 3.79 8.91 -6.53
N GLU A 27 3.66 8.16 -7.62
CA GLU A 27 2.36 7.82 -8.19
C GLU A 27 1.63 6.98 -7.14
N PHE A 28 0.68 7.59 -6.46
CA PHE A 28 -0.14 6.94 -5.44
C PHE A 28 -1.14 6.03 -6.14
N ASP A 29 -0.66 4.87 -6.56
CA ASP A 29 -1.42 3.91 -7.33
C ASP A 29 -2.39 3.12 -6.42
N PHE A 30 -3.67 3.16 -6.78
CA PHE A 30 -4.74 2.49 -6.06
C PHE A 30 -5.26 1.33 -6.89
N VAL A 31 -5.13 0.12 -6.35
CA VAL A 31 -5.50 -1.12 -7.03
C VAL A 31 -6.80 -1.68 -6.49
N ASP A 32 -7.52 -2.46 -7.30
CA ASP A 32 -8.75 -3.10 -6.86
C ASP A 32 -8.49 -4.32 -5.96
N THR A 33 -9.56 -4.96 -5.48
CA THR A 33 -9.43 -6.14 -4.60
C THR A 33 -8.82 -7.36 -5.32
N LYS A 34 -9.00 -7.46 -6.64
CA LYS A 34 -8.48 -8.57 -7.42
C LYS A 34 -6.97 -8.43 -7.58
N GLU A 35 -6.51 -7.27 -8.02
CA GLU A 35 -5.10 -6.96 -8.18
C GLU A 35 -4.37 -6.95 -6.84
N ALA A 36 -4.97 -6.42 -5.77
CA ALA A 36 -4.42 -6.54 -4.43
C ALA A 36 -4.21 -8.02 -4.02
N ALA A 37 -5.15 -8.91 -4.36
CA ALA A 37 -5.04 -10.33 -4.06
C ALA A 37 -3.91 -11.00 -4.85
N GLU A 38 -3.72 -10.58 -6.10
CA GLU A 38 -2.61 -11.03 -6.94
C GLU A 38 -1.25 -10.54 -6.40
N LEU A 39 -1.15 -9.28 -5.97
CA LEU A 39 0.05 -8.71 -5.36
C LEU A 39 0.45 -9.44 -4.06
N LEU A 40 -0.53 -9.72 -3.20
CA LEU A 40 -0.34 -10.43 -1.94
C LEU A 40 -0.23 -11.96 -2.14
N LYS A 41 -0.43 -12.46 -3.36
CA LYS A 41 -0.54 -13.89 -3.70
C LYS A 41 -1.47 -14.64 -2.74
N CYS A 42 -2.62 -14.04 -2.42
CA CYS A 42 -3.59 -14.58 -1.48
C CYS A 42 -5.00 -14.60 -2.07
N HIS A 43 -5.93 -15.31 -1.41
CA HIS A 43 -7.31 -15.30 -1.85
C HIS A 43 -8.00 -13.96 -1.51
N ARG A 44 -8.96 -13.51 -2.32
CA ARG A 44 -9.72 -12.27 -2.08
C ARG A 44 -10.37 -12.22 -0.69
N ASN A 45 -10.83 -13.37 -0.18
CA ASN A 45 -11.38 -13.47 1.18
C ASN A 45 -10.34 -13.18 2.27
N THR A 46 -9.06 -13.50 2.03
CA THR A 46 -7.97 -13.19 2.96
C THR A 46 -7.75 -11.69 3.06
N ILE A 47 -7.87 -10.96 1.95
CA ILE A 47 -7.82 -9.49 1.96
C ILE A 47 -8.95 -8.92 2.82
N ASN A 48 -10.18 -9.40 2.64
CA ASN A 48 -11.32 -8.93 3.44
C ASN A 48 -11.10 -9.16 4.94
N ARG A 49 -10.46 -10.28 5.31
CA ARG A 49 -10.09 -10.57 6.71
C ARG A 49 -8.98 -9.65 7.21
N GLN A 50 -7.92 -9.47 6.43
CA GLN A 50 -6.79 -8.60 6.77
C GLN A 50 -7.16 -7.13 6.84
N ARG A 51 -8.18 -6.70 6.06
CA ARG A 51 -8.71 -5.33 6.09
C ARG A 51 -9.13 -4.89 7.49
N GLN A 52 -9.48 -5.82 8.39
CA GLN A 52 -9.79 -5.51 9.79
C GLN A 52 -8.60 -4.92 10.57
N GLN A 53 -7.37 -5.19 10.12
CA GLN A 53 -6.14 -4.68 10.71
C GLN A 53 -5.60 -3.45 9.96
N TRP A 54 -6.19 -3.10 8.82
CA TRP A 54 -5.74 -2.01 7.97
C TRP A 54 -6.51 -0.72 8.26
N VAL A 55 -5.86 0.42 8.06
CA VAL A 55 -6.46 1.73 8.35
C VAL A 55 -7.17 2.28 7.11
N LYS A 56 -8.48 2.53 7.24
CA LYS A 56 -9.28 3.18 6.19
C LYS A 56 -8.79 4.61 5.95
N GLY A 57 -8.65 5.01 4.69
CA GLY A 57 -8.11 6.30 4.27
C GLY A 57 -6.58 6.35 4.13
N ILE A 58 -5.89 5.29 4.54
CA ILE A 58 -4.43 5.13 4.39
C ILE A 58 -4.15 3.91 3.50
N HIS A 59 -4.49 2.72 3.99
CA HIS A 59 -4.27 1.45 3.29
C HIS A 59 -5.32 1.17 2.23
N PHE A 60 -6.56 1.60 2.47
CA PHE A 60 -7.65 1.41 1.53
C PHE A 60 -8.66 2.55 1.61
N VAL A 61 -9.31 2.83 0.49
CA VAL A 61 -10.41 3.78 0.38
C VAL A 61 -11.63 3.04 -0.16
N SER A 62 -12.80 3.38 0.36
CA SER A 62 -14.07 2.83 -0.13
C SER A 62 -14.77 3.89 -0.96
N PHE A 63 -15.05 3.58 -2.22
CA PHE A 63 -15.75 4.45 -3.16
C PHE A 63 -16.86 3.68 -3.87
N GLY A 64 -18.11 4.13 -3.76
CA GLY A 64 -19.25 3.52 -4.45
C GLY A 64 -19.43 2.02 -4.19
N GLY A 65 -19.18 1.56 -2.95
CA GLY A 65 -19.26 0.14 -2.58
C GLY A 65 -18.05 -0.71 -3.00
N ARG A 66 -17.06 -0.14 -3.71
CA ARG A 66 -15.80 -0.80 -4.05
C ARG A 66 -14.68 -0.36 -3.12
N CYS A 67 -13.78 -1.28 -2.79
CA CYS A 67 -12.57 -0.98 -2.02
C CYS A 67 -11.38 -0.92 -2.97
N LEU A 68 -10.67 0.20 -2.92
CA LEU A 68 -9.39 0.42 -3.58
C LEU A 68 -8.29 0.41 -2.53
N TYR A 69 -7.15 -0.21 -2.84
CA TYR A 69 -6.05 -0.42 -1.92
C TYR A 69 -4.80 0.30 -2.40
N ASN A 70 -4.07 0.89 -1.47
CA ASN A 70 -2.82 1.56 -1.76
C ASN A 70 -1.73 0.54 -2.09
N ARG A 71 -1.32 0.48 -3.36
CA ARG A 71 -0.38 -0.51 -3.88
C ARG A 71 0.96 -0.48 -3.14
N LEU A 72 1.47 0.71 -2.85
CA LEU A 72 2.76 0.91 -2.20
C LEU A 72 2.75 0.37 -0.77
N LEU A 73 1.72 0.70 0.00
CA LEU A 73 1.59 0.24 1.39
C LEU A 73 1.33 -1.28 1.47
N LEU A 74 0.59 -1.84 0.52
CA LEU A 74 0.41 -3.30 0.43
C LEU A 74 1.73 -4.03 0.18
N LEU A 75 2.55 -3.55 -0.76
CA LEU A 75 3.87 -4.14 -1.02
C LEU A 75 4.79 -4.03 0.18
N ASN A 76 4.73 -2.92 0.91
CA ASN A 76 5.51 -2.78 2.13
C ASN A 76 5.00 -3.70 3.27
N LEU A 77 3.69 -3.93 3.37
CA LEU A 77 3.13 -4.94 4.28
C LEU A 77 3.66 -6.34 3.98
N VAL A 78 3.80 -6.70 2.70
CA VAL A 78 4.39 -7.98 2.28
C VAL A 78 5.83 -8.12 2.78
N GLN A 79 6.61 -7.05 2.70
CA GLN A 79 7.98 -7.02 3.24
C GLN A 79 7.99 -7.18 4.77
N CYS A 80 7.04 -6.54 5.45
CA CYS A 80 6.88 -6.61 6.91
C CYS A 80 6.12 -7.88 7.38
N SER A 81 6.05 -8.94 6.57
CA SER A 81 5.34 -10.19 6.89
C SER A 81 3.85 -10.04 7.26
N GLY A 82 3.21 -8.96 6.79
CA GLY A 82 1.82 -8.63 7.07
C GLY A 82 1.60 -7.93 8.42
N GLU A 83 2.66 -7.52 9.12
CA GLU A 83 2.55 -6.83 10.40
C GLU A 83 2.40 -5.32 10.22
N VAL A 84 1.19 -4.82 10.49
CA VAL A 84 0.83 -3.40 10.37
C VAL A 84 1.55 -2.55 11.44
N ASN A 85 1.88 -3.15 12.57
CA ASN A 85 2.54 -2.46 13.69
C ASN A 85 4.07 -2.47 13.59
N SER A 86 4.64 -3.05 12.53
CA SER A 86 6.09 -3.03 12.32
C SER A 86 6.58 -1.59 12.19
N GLU A 87 7.71 -1.28 12.81
CA GLU A 87 8.33 0.06 12.75
C GLU A 87 8.64 0.46 11.30
N GLU A 88 9.10 -0.49 10.47
CA GLU A 88 9.35 -0.27 9.05
C GLU A 88 8.06 0.11 8.30
N HIS A 89 6.95 -0.54 8.67
CA HIS A 89 5.65 -0.25 8.06
C HIS A 89 5.12 1.12 8.49
N GLN A 90 5.28 1.47 9.77
CA GLN A 90 4.92 2.79 10.28
C GLN A 90 5.73 3.90 9.60
N ARG A 91 7.02 3.69 9.35
CA ARG A 91 7.84 4.63 8.56
C ARG A 91 7.34 4.78 7.14
N ALA A 92 6.92 3.69 6.49
CA ALA A 92 6.33 3.74 5.15
C ALA A 92 4.99 4.51 5.14
N ILE A 93 4.15 4.34 6.16
CA ILE A 93 2.92 5.12 6.33
C ILE A 93 3.25 6.60 6.54
N ALA A 94 4.21 6.92 7.41
CA ALA A 94 4.62 8.30 7.67
C ALA A 94 5.15 8.97 6.40
N PHE A 95 5.97 8.25 5.62
CA PHE A 95 6.46 8.70 4.32
C PHE A 95 5.31 8.92 3.33
N TYR A 96 4.36 7.98 3.25
CA TYR A 96 3.17 8.12 2.41
C TYR A 96 2.35 9.37 2.78
N LEU A 97 2.11 9.60 4.07
CA LEU A 97 1.35 10.75 4.56
C LEU A 97 2.09 12.07 4.30
N ALA A 98 3.41 12.12 4.53
CA ALA A 98 4.21 13.32 4.30
C ALA A 98 4.23 13.76 2.82
N ASN A 99 4.18 12.79 1.91
CA ASN A 99 4.19 13.07 0.47
C ASN A 99 2.79 13.30 -0.12
N ARG A 100 1.72 13.08 0.66
CA ARG A 100 0.35 13.33 0.22
C ARG A 100 0.17 14.83 -0.05
N LEU A 101 -0.41 15.18 -1.20
CA LEU A 101 -0.57 16.58 -1.64
C LEU A 101 -1.29 17.45 -0.61
N ASP A 102 -2.23 16.88 0.15
CA ASP A 102 -2.95 17.57 1.23
C ASP A 102 -2.04 18.07 2.36
N ASN A 103 -0.88 17.44 2.55
CA ASN A 103 0.09 17.77 3.60
C ASN A 103 1.27 18.58 3.07
N GLN A 104 1.31 18.89 1.78
CA GLN A 104 2.36 19.73 1.23
C GLN A 104 2.11 21.19 1.61
N PRO A 105 3.15 21.94 2.02
CA PRO A 105 2.99 23.35 2.34
C PRO A 105 2.45 24.08 1.09
N LEU A 106 1.32 24.77 1.26
CA LEU A 106 0.74 25.60 0.21
C LEU A 106 1.83 26.54 -0.33
N PRO A 107 1.94 26.71 -1.66
CA PRO A 107 2.89 27.65 -2.22
C PRO A 107 2.62 29.02 -1.62
N ARG A 108 3.60 29.56 -0.87
CA ARG A 108 3.52 30.91 -0.32
C ARG A 108 3.30 31.85 -1.50
N ARG A 109 2.13 32.50 -1.55
CA ARG A 109 1.89 33.63 -2.47
C ARG A 109 2.98 34.66 -2.19
N LYS A 110 3.92 34.83 -3.12
CA LYS A 110 4.82 35.98 -3.12
C LYS A 110 3.92 37.20 -3.33
N ARG A 111 3.78 38.02 -2.29
CA ARG A 111 3.24 39.38 -2.40
C ARG A 111 4.35 40.30 -2.89
#